data_AF-A0A550HEV2-F1
#
_entry.id   AF-A0A550HEV2-F1
#
_cell.length_a   1.000
_cell.length_b   1.000
_cell.length_c   1.000
_cell.angle_alpha   90.00
_cell.angle_beta   90.00
_cell.angle_gamma   90.00
#
_symmetry.space_group_name_H-M   'P 1'
#
loop_
_entity.id
_entity.type
_entity.pdbx_description
1 polymer ?
#
loop_
_entity_poly.entity_id
_entity_poly.type
_entity_poly.pdbx_seq_one_letter_code
_entity_poly.pdbx_strand_id
1 'polypeptide(L)' 'MIRTNKEKVVKISVIGEVVSPVIGTGIYRVGANGDLHILPGTG' A
#
# COMPACT_ATOMS: atom_id res chain seq x y z
N MET A 1 -19.16 -20.90 12.36
CA MET A 1 -17.87 -20.47 12.94
C MET A 1 -16.78 -21.40 12.43
N ILE A 2 -15.73 -20.87 11.79
CA ILE A 2 -14.68 -21.70 11.18
C ILE A 2 -13.67 -22.11 12.26
N ARG A 3 -13.27 -23.39 12.28
CA ARG A 3 -12.19 -23.88 13.15
C ARG A 3 -10.85 -23.35 12.63
N THR A 4 -10.08 -22.73 13.52
CA THR A 4 -8.75 -22.16 13.22
C THR A 4 -7.78 -22.53 14.34
N ASN A 5 -6.48 -22.37 14.08
CA ASN A 5 -5.39 -22.53 15.06
C ASN A 5 -4.99 -21.18 15.70
N LYS A 6 -5.92 -20.23 15.78
CA LYS A 6 -5.68 -18.84 16.21
C LYS A 6 -4.95 -18.75 17.56
N GLU A 7 -5.18 -19.70 18.45
CA GLU A 7 -4.56 -19.82 19.76
C GLU A 7 -3.06 -20.15 19.72
N LYS A 8 -2.56 -20.70 18.60
CA LYS A 8 -1.15 -21.07 18.40
C LYS A 8 -0.34 -19.99 17.67
N VAL A 9 -0.99 -18.94 17.20
CA VAL A 9 -0.34 -17.87 16.43
C VAL A 9 0.31 -16.88 17.39
N VAL A 10 1.61 -16.62 17.19
CA VAL A 10 2.35 -15.60 17.94
C VAL A 10 1.99 -14.22 17.38
N LYS A 11 1.65 -13.29 18.28
CA LYS A 11 1.46 -11.88 17.96
C LYS A 11 2.64 -11.09 18.47
N ILE A 12 3.20 -10.24 17.63
CA ILE A 12 4.37 -9.40 17.93
C ILE A 12 4.08 -7.94 17.60
N SER A 13 4.77 -7.03 18.27
CA SER A 13 4.77 -5.62 17.91
C SER A 13 5.58 -5.40 16.64
N VAL A 14 4.97 -4.78 15.63
CA VAL A 14 5.64 -4.33 14.41
C VAL A 14 5.60 -2.81 14.40
N ILE A 15 6.78 -2.19 14.31
CA ILE A 15 6.95 -0.74 14.38
C ILE A 15 7.14 -0.21 12.95
N GLY A 16 6.57 0.96 12.68
CA GLY A 16 6.76 1.71 11.43
C GLY A 16 6.70 3.21 11.68
N GLU A 17 7.00 3.98 10.64
CA GLU A 17 6.97 5.45 10.64
C GLU A 17 5.96 5.97 9.62
N VAL A 18 5.43 7.18 9.83
CA VAL A 18 4.58 7.87 8.85
C VAL A 18 5.46 8.38 7.71
N VAL A 19 5.16 7.97 6.47
CA VAL A 19 5.92 8.41 5.29
C VAL A 19 5.16 9.44 4.48
N SER A 20 5.90 10.30 3.77
CA SER A 20 5.32 11.25 2.84
C SER A 20 4.97 10.57 1.51
N PRO A 21 3.94 11.07 0.79
CA PRO A 21 3.59 10.54 -0.53
C PRO A 21 4.78 10.54 -1.49
N VAL A 22 5.03 9.40 -2.10
CA VAL A 22 6.11 9.24 -3.08
C VAL A 22 5.51 9.26 -4.49
N ILE A 23 6.03 10.14 -5.33
CA ILE A 23 5.85 10.06 -6.78
C ILE A 23 6.91 9.07 -7.29
N GLY A 24 6.47 8.04 -8.02
CA GLY A 24 7.37 7.02 -8.58
C GLY A 24 8.28 7.58 -9.69
N THR A 25 8.75 6.71 -10.59
CA THR A 25 9.73 7.06 -11.64
C THR A 25 9.29 8.13 -12.66
N GLY A 26 8.03 8.58 -12.62
CA GLY A 26 7.53 9.65 -13.47
C GLY A 26 6.33 10.39 -12.86
N ILE A 27 6.13 11.63 -13.32
CA ILE A 27 5.03 12.51 -12.87
C ILE A 27 3.66 12.12 -13.43
N TYR A 28 3.63 11.28 -14.47
CA TYR A 28 2.41 10.82 -15.12
C TYR A 28 2.06 9.39 -14.72
N ARG A 29 0.76 9.15 -14.51
CA ARG A 29 0.18 7.81 -14.45
C ARG A 29 -0.58 7.51 -15.73
N VAL A 30 -0.46 6.28 -16.20
CA VAL A 30 -1.16 5.79 -17.37
C VAL A 30 -2.55 5.32 -16.95
N GLY A 31 -3.58 5.96 -17.49
CA GLY A 31 -4.98 5.60 -17.29
C GLY A 31 -5.35 4.31 -18.03
N ALA A 32 -6.54 3.77 -17.73
CA ALA A 32 -7.01 2.53 -18.35
C ALA A 32 -7.15 2.63 -19.89
N ASN A 33 -7.32 3.85 -20.41
CA ASN A 33 -7.43 4.11 -21.84
C ASN A 33 -6.09 4.53 -22.49
N GLY A 34 -4.99 4.50 -21.73
CA GLY A 34 -3.66 4.92 -22.19
C GLY A 34 -3.40 6.42 -22.12
N ASP A 35 -4.32 7.19 -21.55
CA ASP A 35 -4.21 8.63 -21.33
C ASP A 35 -3.30 8.95 -20.13
N LEU A 36 -2.56 10.05 -20.22
CA LEU A 36 -1.60 10.47 -19.18
C LEU A 36 -2.25 11.43 -18.20
N HIS A 37 -2.15 11.10 -16.90
CA HIS A 37 -2.72 11.89 -15.82
C HIS A 37 -1.67 12.31 -14.79
N ILE A 38 -1.80 13.53 -14.25
CA ILE A 38 -1.05 13.98 -13.08
C ILE A 38 -1.94 13.75 -11.86
N LEU A 39 -1.58 12.76 -11.02
CA LEU A 39 -2.36 12.39 -9.84
C LEU A 39 -1.44 12.22 -8.62
N PRO A 40 -1.94 12.49 -7.40
CA PRO A 40 -1.15 12.34 -6.17
C PRO A 40 -0.54 10.95 -5.99
N GLY A 41 0.72 10.90 -5.54
CA GLY A 41 1.47 9.70 -5.17
C GLY A 41 0.82 8.83 -4.08
N THR A 42 1.36 7.63 -3.84
CA THR A 42 1.03 6.86 -2.63
C THR A 42 2.10 7.11 -1.57
N GLY A 43 1.69 7.24 -0.32
CA GLY A 43 2.53 7.30 0.87
C GLY A 43 1.87 6.46 1.96
#